data_AF-A0A366CUB0-F1
#
_entry.id   AF-A0A366CUB0-F1
#
_cell.length_a   1.000
_cell.length_b   1.000
_cell.length_c   1.000
_cell.angle_alpha   90.00
_cell.angle_beta   90.00
_cell.angle_gamma   90.00
#
_symmetry.space_group_name_H-M   'P 1'
#
loop_
_entity.id
_entity.type
_entity.pdbx_description
1 polymer ?
#
loop_
_entity_poly.entity_id
_entity_poly.type
_entity_poly.pdbx_seq_one_letter_code
_entity_poly.pdbx_strand_id
1 'polypeptide(L)'
;MKKLTLTSGLIYFFLSFVIMTAMAETSQQDMLKMLDQLDQLDQLDQMEFDDAIDAGYRCADDENFACADQEIKKARPLVFDQDSKVRLNELIAYRNDQEKYHKEKQRLAAQRKLEARCASRCPIARQYSQCVAGRLDSWDCRDEEPSYNSGGSSGGTMAALSSALTQLNSQLQADLARQKADFNRQMQAIEAQRQAKERQKREQQAQQRRIQQQQQQAMANLEQQQAQARRQAEQRRQAEEARRKRDEERRLAAEKRRQEREARVLAQQRAKEEEARNKQIYLSKLTSGARLGARSCYGEKHVFATLPVIKPELVSCVNVNFSVQCSSTGPVVHRGVLRNHVNMNAGSCFGDTTQVPSSIACPAKQFVVRATSVEGC
;
A
#
# COMPACT_ATOMS: atom_id res chain seq x y z
N MET A 1 28.30 55.71 70.41
CA MET A 1 28.68 55.24 69.06
C MET A 1 28.68 53.71 69.07
N LYS A 2 27.75 53.04 68.34
CA LYS A 2 27.70 51.58 68.01
C LYS A 2 26.23 51.15 67.79
N LYS A 3 25.63 51.58 66.67
CA LYS A 3 24.33 51.07 66.17
C LYS A 3 24.28 51.31 64.66
N LEU A 4 24.95 50.48 63.86
CA LEU A 4 24.88 50.54 62.40
C LEU A 4 25.58 49.32 61.76
N THR A 5 25.08 48.10 61.99
CA THR A 5 25.63 46.91 61.30
C THR A 5 24.68 45.71 61.14
N LEU A 6 23.39 45.81 61.45
CA LEU A 6 22.50 44.62 61.39
C LEU A 6 21.48 44.58 60.23
N THR A 7 21.26 45.68 59.51
CA THR A 7 20.24 45.74 58.45
C THR A 7 20.74 45.40 57.04
N SER A 8 22.06 45.32 56.83
CA SER A 8 22.64 45.01 55.51
C SER A 8 22.65 43.50 55.17
N GLY A 9 22.59 42.61 56.16
CA GLY A 9 22.68 41.16 55.92
C GLY A 9 21.40 40.52 55.39
N LEU A 10 20.23 41.05 55.76
CA LEU A 10 18.93 40.48 55.39
C LEU A 10 18.53 40.79 53.94
N ILE A 11 19.02 41.90 53.38
CA ILE A 11 18.75 42.28 51.98
C ILE A 11 19.56 41.39 51.01
N TYR A 12 20.79 41.00 51.38
CA TYR A 12 21.61 40.09 50.56
C TYR A 12 21.06 38.65 50.54
N PHE A 13 20.38 38.19 51.60
CA PHE A 13 19.78 36.85 51.66
C PHE A 13 18.50 36.74 50.83
N PHE A 14 17.68 37.79 50.75
CA PHE A 14 16.49 37.79 49.89
C PHE A 14 16.82 38.01 48.41
N LEU A 15 17.87 38.79 48.07
CA LEU A 15 18.31 38.92 46.67
C LEU A 15 18.90 37.62 46.10
N SER A 16 19.57 36.80 46.92
CA SER A 16 20.15 35.53 46.46
C SER A 16 19.09 34.44 46.22
N PHE A 17 17.95 34.46 46.94
CA PHE A 17 16.86 33.49 46.74
C PHE A 17 16.02 33.77 45.48
N VAL A 18 15.88 35.04 45.08
CA VAL A 18 15.16 35.44 43.84
C VAL A 18 16.00 35.13 42.59
N ILE A 19 17.33 35.18 42.67
CA ILE A 19 18.20 34.80 41.53
C ILE A 19 18.21 33.29 41.29
N MET A 20 18.09 32.45 42.35
CA MET A 20 18.05 30.99 42.18
C MET A 20 16.74 30.45 41.57
N THR A 21 15.62 31.15 41.72
CA THR A 21 14.34 30.72 41.13
C THR A 21 14.25 31.08 39.65
N ALA A 22 14.85 32.19 39.21
CA ALA A 22 14.91 32.56 37.79
C ALA A 22 15.82 31.64 36.95
N MET A 23 16.85 31.01 37.55
CA MET A 23 17.72 30.07 36.84
C MET A 23 17.16 28.64 36.71
N ALA A 24 16.12 28.31 37.48
CA ALA A 24 15.46 27.01 37.39
C ALA A 24 14.46 26.92 36.21
N GLU A 25 13.85 28.04 35.80
CA GLU A 25 12.93 28.08 34.66
C GLU A 25 13.66 28.06 33.31
N THR A 26 14.86 28.64 33.21
CA THR A 26 15.67 28.59 31.98
C THR A 26 16.16 27.18 31.65
N SER A 27 16.45 26.34 32.65
CA SER A 27 16.93 24.98 32.40
C SER A 27 15.84 24.04 31.86
N GLN A 28 14.56 24.27 32.22
CA GLN A 28 13.45 23.50 31.65
C GLN A 28 13.18 23.85 30.19
N GLN A 29 13.32 25.13 29.80
CA GLN A 29 13.19 25.53 28.40
C GLN A 29 14.33 24.98 27.53
N ASP A 30 15.57 25.00 28.01
CA ASP A 30 16.71 24.44 27.27
C ASP A 30 16.58 22.92 27.10
N MET A 31 16.05 22.22 28.11
CA MET A 31 15.79 20.78 28.03
C MET A 31 14.69 20.44 27.01
N LEU A 32 13.60 21.21 26.97
CA LEU A 32 12.55 21.06 25.96
C LEU A 32 13.08 21.33 24.55
N LYS A 33 13.94 22.33 24.39
CA LYS A 33 14.57 22.64 23.11
C LYS A 33 15.52 21.53 22.65
N MET A 34 16.22 20.89 23.58
CA MET A 34 17.07 19.74 23.28
C MET A 34 16.25 18.51 22.87
N LEU A 35 15.08 18.28 23.50
CA LEU A 35 14.15 17.23 23.09
C LEU A 35 13.59 17.46 21.68
N ASP A 36 13.20 18.69 21.36
CA ASP A 36 12.74 19.06 20.01
C ASP A 36 13.85 18.87 18.95
N GLN A 37 15.10 19.15 19.31
CA GLN A 37 16.25 18.88 18.43
C GLN A 37 16.52 17.40 18.23
N LEU A 38 16.29 16.56 19.24
CA LEU A 38 16.43 15.10 19.13
C LEU A 38 15.33 14.51 18.24
N ASP A 39 14.07 14.95 18.40
CA ASP A 39 12.95 14.53 17.54
C ASP A 39 13.20 14.92 16.07
N GLN A 40 13.83 16.07 15.80
CA GLN A 40 14.20 16.47 14.44
C GLN A 40 15.30 15.59 13.84
N LEU A 41 16.27 15.14 14.64
CA LEU A 41 17.33 14.23 14.18
C LEU A 41 16.77 12.84 13.88
N ASP A 42 15.88 12.32 14.72
CA ASP A 42 15.21 11.04 14.47
C ASP A 42 14.38 11.07 13.18
N GLN A 43 13.72 12.20 12.88
CA GLN A 43 12.99 12.39 11.61
C GLN A 43 13.90 12.43 10.39
N LEU A 44 15.10 13.01 10.52
CA LEU A 44 16.09 13.05 9.44
C LEU A 44 16.61 11.65 9.14
N ASP A 45 16.97 10.87 10.17
CA ASP A 45 17.44 9.50 10.01
C ASP A 45 16.35 8.61 9.38
N GLN A 46 15.09 8.80 9.77
CA GLN A 46 13.96 8.10 9.16
C GLN A 46 13.80 8.44 7.68
N MET A 47 13.95 9.71 7.30
CA MET A 47 13.87 10.15 5.90
C MET A 47 15.03 9.60 5.07
N GLU A 48 16.26 9.63 5.59
CA GLU A 48 17.42 9.06 4.91
C GLU A 48 17.30 7.54 4.73
N PHE A 49 16.73 6.84 5.73
CA PHE A 49 16.42 5.41 5.61
C PHE A 49 15.41 5.16 4.48
N ASP A 50 14.31 5.90 4.47
CA ASP A 50 13.26 5.75 3.46
C ASP A 50 13.77 6.02 2.04
N ASP A 51 14.54 7.09 1.86
CA ASP A 51 15.16 7.44 0.59
C ASP A 51 16.13 6.36 0.09
N ALA A 52 16.94 5.79 0.99
CA ALA A 52 17.85 4.69 0.67
C ALA A 52 17.09 3.41 0.29
N ILE A 53 15.98 3.10 0.97
CA ILE A 53 15.13 1.95 0.62
C ILE A 53 14.54 2.13 -0.79
N ASP A 54 13.98 3.30 -1.08
CA ASP A 54 13.36 3.59 -2.38
C ASP A 54 14.38 3.67 -3.52
N ALA A 55 15.58 4.20 -3.26
CA ALA A 55 16.70 4.17 -4.20
C ALA A 55 17.16 2.72 -4.45
N GLY A 56 17.20 1.88 -3.41
CA GLY A 56 17.53 0.47 -3.52
C GLY A 56 16.58 -0.30 -4.44
N TYR A 57 15.26 -0.09 -4.29
CA TYR A 57 14.26 -0.69 -5.18
C TYR A 57 14.43 -0.24 -6.63
N ARG A 58 14.57 1.07 -6.87
CA ARG A 58 14.79 1.62 -8.22
C ARG A 58 16.03 1.03 -8.87
N CYS A 59 17.14 0.94 -8.14
CA CYS A 59 18.37 0.34 -8.67
C CYS A 59 18.25 -1.16 -8.95
N ALA A 60 17.46 -1.91 -8.17
CA ALA A 60 17.17 -3.31 -8.45
C ALA A 60 16.29 -3.48 -9.71
N ASP A 61 15.31 -2.60 -9.92
CA ASP A 61 14.45 -2.59 -11.10
C ASP A 61 15.21 -2.24 -12.38
N ASP A 62 16.18 -1.33 -12.29
CA ASP A 62 17.07 -0.93 -13.39
C ASP A 62 18.17 -1.98 -13.67
N GLU A 63 18.08 -3.18 -13.08
CA GLU A 63 19.06 -4.27 -13.18
C GLU A 63 20.49 -3.86 -12.71
N ASN A 64 20.62 -2.76 -11.94
CA ASN A 64 21.88 -2.25 -11.40
C ASN A 64 22.09 -2.71 -9.93
N PHE A 65 22.43 -4.00 -9.78
CA PHE A 65 22.57 -4.63 -8.47
C PHE A 65 23.69 -4.05 -7.60
N ALA A 66 24.75 -3.50 -8.20
CA ALA A 66 25.82 -2.85 -7.44
C ALA A 66 25.35 -1.55 -6.79
N CYS A 67 24.49 -0.78 -7.47
CA CYS A 67 23.83 0.38 -6.86
C CYS A 67 22.91 -0.07 -5.71
N ALA A 68 22.06 -1.08 -5.93
CA ALA A 68 21.16 -1.58 -4.89
C ALA A 68 21.92 -2.06 -3.64
N ASP A 69 23.07 -2.71 -3.81
CA ASP A 69 23.94 -3.12 -2.70
C ASP A 69 24.53 -1.95 -1.92
N GLN A 70 24.87 -0.85 -2.61
CA GLN A 70 25.34 0.38 -1.95
C GLN A 70 24.23 1.02 -1.13
N GLU A 71 23.00 1.11 -1.66
CA GLU A 71 21.86 1.68 -0.93
C GLU A 71 21.45 0.81 0.26
N ILE A 72 21.44 -0.53 0.13
CA ILE A 72 21.24 -1.45 1.25
C ILE A 72 22.31 -1.24 2.34
N LYS A 73 23.57 -1.00 1.96
CA LYS A 73 24.65 -0.73 2.90
C LYS A 73 24.48 0.60 3.62
N LYS A 74 23.94 1.63 2.95
CA LYS A 74 23.61 2.94 3.55
C LYS A 74 22.42 2.85 4.49
N ALA A 75 21.38 2.09 4.14
CA ALA A 75 20.17 1.93 4.95
C ALA A 75 20.41 1.09 6.23
N ARG A 76 21.38 0.16 6.22
CA ARG A 76 21.64 -0.75 7.35
C ARG A 76 21.91 -0.06 8.70
N PRO A 77 22.77 0.98 8.81
CA PRO A 77 22.97 1.68 10.09
C PRO A 77 21.78 2.54 10.52
N LEU A 78 20.87 2.89 9.61
CA LEU A 78 19.72 3.78 9.87
C LEU A 78 18.46 3.02 10.34
N VAL A 79 18.57 1.74 10.71
CA VAL A 79 17.45 0.94 11.20
C VAL A 79 17.15 1.33 12.65
N PHE A 80 16.01 1.98 12.88
CA PHE A 80 15.63 2.54 14.19
C PHE A 80 14.58 1.70 14.95
N ASP A 81 13.80 0.85 14.25
CA ASP A 81 12.75 0.03 14.85
C ASP A 81 12.60 -1.34 14.17
N GLN A 82 11.60 -2.11 14.61
CA GLN A 82 11.34 -3.43 14.04
C GLN A 82 10.75 -3.36 12.62
N ASP A 83 10.00 -2.30 12.29
CA ASP A 83 9.34 -2.15 10.99
C ASP A 83 10.34 -1.77 9.89
N SER A 84 11.24 -0.82 10.16
CA SER A 84 12.39 -0.48 9.30
C SER A 84 13.28 -1.70 9.06
N LYS A 85 13.51 -2.54 10.08
CA LYS A 85 14.23 -3.81 9.91
C LYS A 85 13.51 -4.76 8.95
N VAL A 86 12.18 -4.87 9.03
CA VAL A 86 11.39 -5.68 8.09
C VAL A 86 11.53 -5.14 6.67
N ARG A 87 11.36 -3.83 6.46
CA ARG A 87 11.48 -3.19 5.15
C ARG A 87 12.88 -3.37 4.52
N LEU A 88 13.94 -3.27 5.32
CA LEU A 88 15.30 -3.53 4.85
C LEU A 88 15.47 -5.00 4.40
N ASN A 89 14.92 -5.96 5.14
CA ASN A 89 14.98 -7.37 4.77
C ASN A 89 14.15 -7.66 3.51
N GLU A 90 13.00 -7.02 3.33
CA GLU A 90 12.19 -7.10 2.12
C GLU A 90 12.97 -6.59 0.89
N LEU A 91 13.65 -5.45 1.02
CA LEU A 91 14.51 -4.92 -0.05
C LEU A 91 15.65 -5.90 -0.39
N ILE A 92 16.31 -6.48 0.61
CA ILE A 92 17.38 -7.47 0.39
C ILE A 92 16.83 -8.70 -0.34
N ALA A 93 15.67 -9.20 0.07
CA ALA A 93 15.02 -10.34 -0.58
C ALA A 93 14.65 -10.01 -2.03
N TYR A 94 14.03 -8.86 -2.26
CA TYR A 94 13.64 -8.37 -3.57
C TYR A 94 14.83 -8.25 -4.52
N ARG A 95 15.92 -7.59 -4.08
CA ARG A 95 17.17 -7.45 -4.83
C ARG A 95 17.73 -8.82 -5.25
N ASN A 96 17.73 -9.79 -4.34
CA ASN A 96 18.24 -11.14 -4.63
C ASN A 96 17.38 -11.91 -5.62
N ASP A 97 16.06 -11.76 -5.55
CA ASP A 97 15.14 -12.41 -6.48
C ASP A 97 15.20 -11.78 -7.87
N GLN A 98 15.36 -10.45 -7.97
CA GLN A 98 15.62 -9.77 -9.24
C GLN A 98 16.94 -10.23 -9.87
N GLU A 99 18.02 -10.39 -9.10
CA GLU A 99 19.29 -10.91 -9.61
C GLU A 99 19.15 -12.33 -10.17
N LYS A 100 18.44 -13.22 -9.46
CA LYS A 100 18.18 -14.59 -9.94
C LYS A 100 17.41 -14.57 -11.25
N TYR A 101 16.33 -13.79 -11.31
CA TYR A 101 15.49 -13.66 -12.51
C TYR A 101 16.30 -13.16 -13.70
N HIS A 102 17.13 -12.14 -13.50
CA HIS A 102 17.99 -11.60 -14.55
C HIS A 102 19.05 -12.62 -15.02
N LYS A 103 19.70 -13.35 -14.10
CA LYS A 103 20.63 -14.44 -14.45
C LYS A 103 19.93 -15.55 -15.25
N GLU A 104 18.71 -15.92 -14.88
CA GLU A 104 17.93 -16.93 -15.61
C GLU A 104 17.56 -16.45 -17.02
N LYS A 105 17.09 -15.19 -17.13
CA LYS A 105 16.83 -14.53 -18.42
C LYS A 105 18.08 -14.52 -19.32
N GLN A 106 19.25 -14.22 -18.75
CA GLN A 106 20.52 -14.28 -19.49
C GLN A 106 20.88 -15.71 -19.91
N ARG A 107 20.68 -16.71 -19.05
CA ARG A 107 20.91 -18.12 -19.39
C ARG A 107 20.00 -18.58 -20.54
N LEU A 108 18.72 -18.25 -20.48
CA LEU A 108 17.77 -18.56 -21.55
C LEU A 108 18.12 -17.84 -22.86
N ALA A 109 18.54 -16.57 -22.80
CA ALA A 109 18.98 -15.83 -23.97
C ALA A 109 20.26 -16.44 -24.58
N ALA A 110 21.22 -16.86 -23.74
CA ALA A 110 22.42 -17.55 -24.17
C ALA A 110 22.10 -18.91 -24.81
N GLN A 111 21.17 -19.67 -24.22
CA GLN A 111 20.68 -20.93 -24.77
C GLN A 111 20.02 -20.72 -26.14
N ARG A 112 19.13 -19.72 -26.28
CA ARG A 112 18.53 -19.39 -27.58
C ARG A 112 19.56 -18.99 -28.63
N LYS A 113 20.59 -18.22 -28.25
CA LYS A 113 21.72 -17.88 -29.13
C LYS A 113 22.54 -19.12 -29.52
N LEU A 114 22.67 -20.10 -28.62
CA LEU A 114 23.33 -21.37 -28.93
C LEU A 114 22.48 -22.20 -29.88
N GLU A 115 21.20 -22.38 -29.59
CA GLU A 115 20.24 -23.10 -30.44
C GLU A 115 20.17 -22.49 -31.84
N ALA A 116 20.15 -21.17 -31.97
CA ALA A 116 20.18 -20.49 -33.26
C ALA A 116 21.48 -20.73 -34.04
N ARG A 117 22.64 -20.75 -33.35
CA ARG A 117 23.94 -21.07 -33.96
C ARG A 117 24.06 -22.54 -34.37
N CYS A 118 23.53 -23.46 -33.58
CA CYS A 118 23.48 -24.88 -33.92
C CYS A 118 22.50 -25.14 -35.08
N ALA A 119 21.34 -24.48 -35.08
CA ALA A 119 20.34 -24.64 -36.14
C ALA A 119 20.85 -24.16 -37.51
N SER A 120 21.66 -23.10 -37.55
CA SER A 120 22.19 -22.58 -38.81
C SER A 120 23.34 -23.40 -39.39
N ARG A 121 24.02 -24.23 -38.58
CA ARG A 121 25.23 -24.95 -38.98
C ARG A 121 25.13 -26.47 -39.01
N CYS A 122 24.11 -27.03 -38.38
CA CYS A 122 23.95 -28.48 -38.25
C CYS A 122 22.62 -28.91 -38.89
N PRO A 123 22.60 -29.20 -40.21
CA PRO A 123 21.38 -29.60 -40.90
C PRO A 123 20.88 -30.99 -40.47
N ILE A 124 21.76 -31.83 -39.93
CA ILE A 124 21.43 -33.18 -39.46
C ILE A 124 20.90 -33.12 -38.01
N ALA A 125 19.67 -33.58 -37.79
CA ALA A 125 18.98 -33.50 -36.49
C ALA A 125 19.78 -34.10 -35.31
N ARG A 126 20.53 -35.18 -35.54
CA ARG A 126 21.37 -35.82 -34.51
C ARG A 126 22.52 -34.91 -34.08
N GLN A 127 23.20 -34.25 -35.02
CA GLN A 127 24.29 -33.31 -34.74
C GLN A 127 23.75 -32.04 -34.06
N TYR A 128 22.58 -31.55 -34.49
CA TYR A 128 21.88 -30.44 -33.81
C TYR A 128 21.64 -30.73 -32.32
N SER A 129 21.09 -31.91 -32.00
CA SER A 129 20.84 -32.29 -30.60
C SER A 129 22.12 -32.39 -29.76
N GLN A 130 23.24 -32.84 -30.35
CA GLN A 130 24.54 -32.89 -29.70
C GLN A 130 25.15 -31.50 -29.50
N CYS A 131 24.95 -30.59 -30.45
CA CYS A 131 25.38 -29.19 -30.39
C CYS A 131 24.63 -28.41 -29.30
N VAL A 132 23.30 -28.52 -29.22
CA VAL A 132 22.49 -27.87 -28.18
C VAL A 132 22.82 -28.42 -26.78
N ALA A 133 23.19 -29.70 -26.69
CA ALA A 133 23.65 -30.33 -25.44
C ALA A 133 25.10 -29.94 -25.04
N GLY A 134 25.79 -29.11 -25.83
CA GLY A 134 27.18 -28.70 -25.58
C GLY A 134 28.21 -29.82 -25.73
N ARG A 135 27.84 -30.93 -26.41
CA ARG A 135 28.74 -32.08 -26.65
C ARG A 135 29.48 -31.99 -27.99
N LEU A 136 29.05 -31.09 -28.86
CA LEU A 136 29.64 -30.83 -30.17
C LEU A 136 29.74 -29.32 -30.35
N ASP A 137 30.91 -28.81 -30.73
CA ASP A 137 31.04 -27.39 -31.03
C ASP A 137 30.29 -27.05 -32.32
N SER A 138 29.68 -25.87 -32.36
CA SER A 138 28.86 -25.45 -33.52
C SER A 138 29.65 -25.34 -34.85
N TRP A 139 30.97 -25.50 -34.82
CA TRP A 139 31.84 -25.51 -36.01
C TRP A 139 32.15 -26.92 -36.54
N ASP A 140 31.86 -27.98 -35.78
CA ASP A 140 32.24 -29.36 -36.11
C ASP A 140 31.13 -30.19 -36.77
N CYS A 141 30.03 -29.55 -37.18
CA CYS A 141 28.96 -30.21 -37.92
C CYS A 141 29.44 -30.52 -39.35
N ARG A 142 29.72 -31.80 -39.62
CA ARG A 142 30.15 -32.30 -40.94
C ARG A 142 28.94 -32.68 -41.81
N ASP A 143 29.01 -32.28 -43.07
CA ASP A 143 28.18 -32.82 -44.14
C ASP A 143 28.67 -34.23 -44.49
N GLU A 144 28.01 -35.27 -43.99
CA GLU A 144 28.23 -36.62 -44.52
C GLU A 144 27.47 -36.75 -45.86
N GLU A 145 28.23 -36.87 -46.96
CA GLU A 145 27.66 -37.19 -48.26
C GLU A 145 27.00 -38.59 -48.24
N PRO A 146 25.80 -38.74 -48.85
CA PRO A 146 25.13 -40.03 -48.90
C PRO A 146 25.86 -40.99 -49.85
N SER A 147 26.49 -42.02 -49.29
CA SER A 147 27.04 -43.17 -50.03
C SER A 147 25.90 -43.99 -50.65
N TYR A 148 25.65 -43.79 -51.94
CA TYR A 148 24.71 -44.56 -52.75
C TYR A 148 25.34 -45.90 -53.16
N ASN A 149 24.79 -47.01 -52.66
CA ASN A 149 25.16 -48.37 -53.04
C ASN A 149 24.12 -48.91 -54.05
N SER A 150 24.45 -48.97 -55.34
CA SER A 150 23.56 -49.43 -56.41
C SER A 150 23.98 -50.82 -56.92
N GLY A 151 23.09 -51.82 -56.80
CA GLY A 151 23.33 -53.20 -57.25
C GLY A 151 22.26 -53.75 -58.20
N GLY A 152 22.72 -54.26 -59.34
CA GLY A 152 22.14 -55.35 -60.18
C GLY A 152 20.90 -55.02 -61.02
N SER A 153 20.57 -55.70 -62.13
CA SER A 153 21.18 -56.79 -62.93
C SER A 153 20.21 -57.09 -64.11
N SER A 154 20.72 -57.69 -65.19
CA SER A 154 20.07 -58.58 -66.19
C SER A 154 20.06 -58.12 -67.65
N GLY A 155 20.44 -59.05 -68.54
CA GLY A 155 20.48 -58.90 -70.00
C GLY A 155 20.09 -60.19 -70.75
N GLY A 156 20.04 -60.08 -72.10
CA GLY A 156 20.08 -61.13 -73.14
C GLY A 156 18.88 -62.10 -73.23
N THR A 157 18.48 -62.72 -74.35
CA THR A 157 18.92 -62.92 -75.76
C THR A 157 17.75 -63.60 -76.54
N MET A 158 17.71 -63.58 -77.89
CA MET A 158 16.83 -64.45 -78.71
C MET A 158 17.49 -64.83 -80.04
N ALA A 159 17.53 -66.13 -80.38
CA ALA A 159 18.05 -66.70 -81.64
C ALA A 159 17.32 -68.00 -82.07
N ALA A 160 17.31 -68.23 -83.39
CA ALA A 160 17.10 -69.47 -84.17
C ALA A 160 15.67 -69.87 -84.63
N LEU A 161 15.50 -69.83 -85.96
CA LEU A 161 14.28 -70.09 -86.76
C LEU A 161 14.68 -70.97 -87.97
N SER A 162 14.48 -72.30 -87.93
CA SER A 162 14.68 -73.16 -89.12
C SER A 162 14.06 -74.56 -89.00
N SER A 163 12.75 -74.70 -89.23
CA SER A 163 12.09 -75.99 -89.61
C SER A 163 10.57 -75.82 -89.85
N ALA A 164 10.18 -74.82 -90.64
CA ALA A 164 8.81 -74.64 -91.12
C ALA A 164 8.76 -75.02 -92.60
N LEU A 165 7.83 -75.90 -93.01
CA LEU A 165 7.03 -75.69 -94.24
C LEU A 165 6.00 -76.78 -94.60
N THR A 166 5.90 -77.92 -93.90
CA THR A 166 4.82 -78.93 -94.17
C THR A 166 3.78 -79.07 -93.05
N GLN A 167 3.86 -78.25 -91.99
CA GLN A 167 2.90 -78.14 -90.88
C GLN A 167 2.05 -76.85 -90.95
N LEU A 168 2.13 -76.12 -92.07
CA LEU A 168 1.76 -74.70 -92.15
C LEU A 168 0.25 -74.44 -92.33
N ASN A 169 -0.55 -75.40 -92.83
CA ASN A 169 -1.95 -75.14 -93.18
C ASN A 169 -2.95 -75.35 -92.01
N SER A 170 -2.69 -76.30 -91.11
CA SER A 170 -3.44 -76.43 -89.85
C SER A 170 -2.89 -75.54 -88.74
N GLN A 171 -1.59 -75.19 -88.78
CA GLN A 171 -1.03 -74.14 -87.92
C GLN A 171 -1.60 -72.77 -88.26
N LEU A 172 -1.86 -72.42 -89.53
CA LEU A 172 -2.37 -71.09 -89.86
C LEU A 172 -3.73 -70.78 -89.20
N GLN A 173 -4.66 -71.74 -89.19
CA GLN A 173 -5.97 -71.55 -88.52
C GLN A 173 -5.84 -71.55 -86.99
N ALA A 174 -4.95 -72.37 -86.43
CA ALA A 174 -4.66 -72.35 -85.01
C ALA A 174 -3.94 -71.06 -84.57
N ASP A 175 -3.06 -70.52 -85.42
CA ASP A 175 -2.33 -69.27 -85.19
C ASP A 175 -3.24 -68.06 -85.37
N LEU A 176 -4.18 -68.07 -86.31
CA LEU A 176 -5.18 -66.99 -86.42
C LEU A 176 -6.10 -66.97 -85.19
N ALA A 177 -6.50 -68.14 -84.68
CA ALA A 177 -7.30 -68.25 -83.46
C ALA A 177 -6.49 -67.82 -82.21
N ARG A 178 -5.21 -68.18 -82.12
CA ARG A 178 -4.29 -67.72 -81.06
C ARG A 178 -4.05 -66.22 -81.15
N GLN A 179 -3.82 -65.67 -82.34
CA GLN A 179 -3.62 -64.25 -82.56
C GLN A 179 -4.86 -63.44 -82.17
N LYS A 180 -6.07 -63.94 -82.46
CA LYS A 180 -7.32 -63.31 -82.03
C LYS A 180 -7.54 -63.41 -80.52
N ALA A 181 -7.18 -64.55 -79.89
CA ALA A 181 -7.26 -64.72 -78.44
C ALA A 181 -6.23 -63.85 -77.70
N ASP A 182 -5.01 -63.74 -78.21
CA ASP A 182 -3.95 -62.90 -77.65
C ASP A 182 -4.27 -61.42 -77.81
N PHE A 183 -4.84 -61.02 -78.94
CA PHE A 183 -5.35 -59.65 -79.13
C PHE A 183 -6.47 -59.32 -78.13
N ASN A 184 -7.43 -60.23 -77.93
CA ASN A 184 -8.49 -60.04 -76.93
C ASN A 184 -7.93 -59.96 -75.49
N ARG A 185 -6.93 -60.79 -75.15
CA ARG A 185 -6.24 -60.70 -73.84
C ARG A 185 -5.48 -59.38 -73.69
N GLN A 186 -4.83 -58.91 -74.75
CA GLN A 186 -4.12 -57.63 -74.74
C GLN A 186 -5.09 -56.46 -74.56
N MET A 187 -6.24 -56.48 -75.23
CA MET A 187 -7.29 -55.47 -75.06
C MET A 187 -7.86 -55.47 -73.64
N GLN A 188 -8.14 -56.65 -73.06
CA GLN A 188 -8.60 -56.77 -71.67
C GLN A 188 -7.57 -56.28 -70.66
N ALA A 189 -6.28 -56.55 -70.87
CA ALA A 189 -5.21 -56.07 -70.01
C ALA A 189 -5.09 -54.54 -70.05
N ILE A 190 -5.23 -53.92 -71.23
CA ILE A 190 -5.23 -52.46 -71.39
C ILE A 190 -6.43 -51.83 -70.70
N GLU A 191 -7.62 -52.43 -70.82
CA GLU A 191 -8.83 -51.93 -70.17
C GLU A 191 -8.75 -52.04 -68.64
N ALA A 192 -8.25 -53.17 -68.12
CA ALA A 192 -7.98 -53.34 -66.69
C ALA A 192 -6.95 -52.32 -66.18
N GLN A 193 -5.89 -52.03 -66.94
CA GLN A 193 -4.89 -51.03 -66.58
C GLN A 193 -5.46 -49.61 -66.57
N ARG A 194 -6.38 -49.27 -67.49
CA ARG A 194 -7.10 -47.99 -67.48
C ARG A 194 -7.98 -47.84 -66.26
N GLN A 195 -8.75 -48.87 -65.91
CA GLN A 195 -9.59 -48.86 -64.71
C GLN A 195 -8.77 -48.73 -63.43
N ALA A 196 -7.62 -49.43 -63.33
CA ALA A 196 -6.70 -49.31 -62.20
C ALA A 196 -6.14 -47.88 -62.06
N LYS A 197 -5.69 -47.27 -63.16
CA LYS A 197 -5.22 -45.87 -63.17
C LYS A 197 -6.32 -44.88 -62.78
N GLU A 198 -7.56 -45.11 -63.22
CA GLU A 198 -8.68 -44.23 -62.87
C GLU A 198 -9.04 -44.34 -61.39
N ARG A 199 -9.04 -45.55 -60.82
CA ARG A 199 -9.21 -45.75 -59.36
C ARG A 199 -8.12 -45.05 -58.57
N GLN A 200 -6.86 -45.19 -58.98
CA GLN A 200 -5.73 -44.53 -58.31
C GLN A 200 -5.84 -43.00 -58.36
N LYS A 201 -6.26 -42.43 -59.49
CA LYS A 201 -6.52 -40.98 -59.60
C LYS A 201 -7.68 -40.52 -58.71
N ARG A 202 -8.77 -41.29 -58.62
CA ARG A 202 -9.90 -40.98 -57.73
C ARG A 202 -9.50 -41.05 -56.26
N GLU A 203 -8.69 -42.04 -55.88
CA GLU A 203 -8.15 -42.14 -54.51
C GLU A 203 -7.23 -40.97 -54.17
N GLN A 204 -6.32 -40.60 -55.06
CA GLN A 204 -5.45 -39.42 -54.87
C GLN A 204 -6.26 -38.13 -54.74
N GLN A 205 -7.27 -37.92 -55.58
CA GLN A 205 -8.16 -36.76 -55.47
C GLN A 205 -8.97 -36.76 -54.17
N ALA A 206 -9.48 -37.92 -53.73
CA ALA A 206 -10.19 -38.05 -52.47
C ALA A 206 -9.28 -37.76 -51.26
N GLN A 207 -8.03 -38.24 -51.29
CA GLN A 207 -7.03 -37.97 -50.26
C GLN A 207 -6.68 -36.47 -50.21
N GLN A 208 -6.48 -35.83 -51.36
CA GLN A 208 -6.19 -34.40 -51.44
C GLN A 208 -7.34 -33.55 -50.90
N ARG A 209 -8.60 -33.90 -51.19
CA ARG A 209 -9.79 -33.25 -50.61
C ARG A 209 -9.87 -33.40 -49.09
N ARG A 210 -9.55 -34.58 -48.55
CA ARG A 210 -9.52 -34.82 -47.10
C ARG A 210 -8.46 -33.96 -46.40
N ILE A 211 -7.26 -33.87 -46.98
CA ILE A 211 -6.18 -33.02 -46.45
C ILE A 211 -6.60 -31.55 -46.47
N GLN A 212 -7.21 -31.08 -47.56
CA GLN A 212 -7.68 -29.70 -47.68
C GLN A 212 -8.78 -29.37 -46.66
N GLN A 213 -9.73 -30.28 -46.44
CA GLN A 213 -10.76 -30.13 -45.40
C GLN A 213 -10.16 -30.11 -43.98
N GLN A 214 -9.19 -30.98 -43.69
CA GLN A 214 -8.49 -30.99 -42.40
C GLN A 214 -7.73 -29.68 -42.16
N GLN A 215 -7.05 -29.14 -43.19
CA GLN A 215 -6.37 -27.85 -43.08
C GLN A 215 -7.35 -26.70 -42.83
N GLN A 216 -8.50 -26.67 -43.51
CA GLN A 216 -9.52 -25.65 -43.28
C GLN A 216 -10.10 -25.73 -41.86
N GLN A 217 -10.39 -26.93 -41.36
CA GLN A 217 -10.88 -27.12 -39.99
C GLN A 217 -9.83 -26.72 -38.94
N ALA A 218 -8.56 -27.05 -39.17
CA ALA A 218 -7.48 -26.66 -38.27
C ALA A 218 -7.32 -25.12 -38.19
N MET A 219 -7.41 -24.42 -39.34
CA MET A 219 -7.36 -22.96 -39.35
C MET A 219 -8.57 -22.32 -38.65
N ALA A 220 -9.78 -22.83 -38.90
CA ALA A 220 -10.99 -22.33 -38.24
C ALA A 220 -10.93 -22.50 -36.70
N ASN A 221 -10.42 -23.65 -36.23
CA ASN A 221 -10.23 -23.91 -34.79
C ASN A 221 -9.19 -22.97 -34.18
N LEU A 222 -8.08 -22.71 -34.88
CA LEU A 222 -7.05 -21.78 -34.41
C LEU A 222 -7.58 -20.35 -34.33
N GLU A 223 -8.33 -19.91 -35.33
CA GLU A 223 -8.95 -18.58 -35.36
C GLU A 223 -9.97 -18.41 -34.22
N GLN A 224 -10.79 -19.43 -33.97
CA GLN A 224 -11.74 -19.43 -32.85
C GLN A 224 -11.04 -19.36 -31.48
N GLN A 225 -9.95 -20.11 -31.30
CA GLN A 225 -9.15 -20.04 -30.06
C GLN A 225 -8.51 -18.67 -29.86
N GLN A 226 -7.96 -18.07 -30.92
CA GLN A 226 -7.39 -16.72 -30.85
C GLN A 226 -8.46 -15.66 -30.54
N ALA A 227 -9.63 -15.76 -31.15
CA ALA A 227 -10.75 -14.85 -30.88
C ALA A 227 -11.23 -14.96 -29.42
N GLN A 228 -11.33 -16.17 -28.87
CA GLN A 228 -11.68 -16.37 -27.46
C GLN A 228 -10.61 -15.82 -26.51
N ALA A 229 -9.33 -16.06 -26.79
CA ALA A 229 -8.22 -15.51 -26.01
C ALA A 229 -8.22 -13.98 -26.00
N ARG A 230 -8.49 -13.35 -27.15
CA ARG A 230 -8.61 -11.88 -27.25
C ARG A 230 -9.77 -11.34 -26.41
N ARG A 231 -10.95 -11.97 -26.48
CA ARG A 231 -12.12 -11.56 -25.66
C ARG A 231 -11.83 -11.69 -24.16
N GLN A 232 -11.17 -12.77 -23.73
CA GLN A 232 -10.79 -12.94 -22.32
C GLN A 232 -9.76 -11.90 -21.87
N ALA A 233 -8.76 -11.61 -22.71
CA ALA A 233 -7.76 -10.57 -22.41
C ALA A 233 -8.39 -9.17 -22.32
N GLU A 234 -9.36 -8.86 -23.19
CA GLU A 234 -10.09 -7.59 -23.14
C GLU A 234 -10.99 -7.49 -21.91
N GLN A 235 -11.73 -8.54 -21.57
CA GLN A 235 -12.52 -8.59 -20.33
C GLN A 235 -11.66 -8.41 -19.08
N ARG A 236 -10.48 -9.03 -19.04
CA ARG A 236 -9.53 -8.84 -17.93
C ARG A 236 -9.06 -7.40 -17.82
N ARG A 237 -8.72 -6.76 -18.94
CA ARG A 237 -8.33 -5.33 -18.96
C ARG A 237 -9.46 -4.43 -18.49
N GLN A 238 -10.68 -4.64 -18.95
CA GLN A 238 -11.85 -3.87 -18.51
C GLN A 238 -12.15 -4.07 -17.01
N ALA A 239 -12.05 -5.30 -16.51
CA ALA A 239 -12.26 -5.61 -15.10
C ALA A 239 -11.17 -4.98 -14.20
N GLU A 240 -9.92 -4.96 -14.65
CA GLU A 240 -8.83 -4.32 -13.94
C GLU A 240 -9.00 -2.79 -13.91
N GLU A 241 -9.34 -2.17 -15.03
CA GLU A 241 -9.59 -0.73 -15.09
C GLU A 241 -10.78 -0.32 -14.21
N ALA A 242 -11.86 -1.11 -14.22
CA ALA A 242 -13.00 -0.89 -13.34
C ALA A 242 -12.64 -1.03 -11.86
N ARG A 243 -11.74 -1.98 -11.50
CA ARG A 243 -11.21 -2.10 -10.14
C ARG A 243 -10.38 -0.87 -9.75
N ARG A 244 -9.47 -0.42 -10.62
CA ARG A 244 -8.64 0.76 -10.38
C ARG A 244 -9.50 2.01 -10.15
N LYS A 245 -10.53 2.24 -10.97
CA LYS A 245 -11.47 3.37 -10.79
C LYS A 245 -12.22 3.30 -9.46
N ARG A 246 -12.72 2.11 -9.07
CA ARG A 246 -13.41 1.93 -7.78
C ARG A 246 -12.48 2.14 -6.59
N ASP A 247 -11.24 1.71 -6.68
CA ASP A 247 -10.26 1.91 -5.60
C ASP A 247 -9.86 3.39 -5.49
N GLU A 248 -9.68 4.09 -6.60
CA GLU A 248 -9.42 5.54 -6.62
C GLU A 248 -10.60 6.33 -6.02
N GLU A 249 -11.83 6.03 -6.45
CA GLU A 249 -13.04 6.64 -5.88
C GLU A 249 -13.18 6.36 -4.38
N ARG A 250 -12.85 5.13 -3.93
CA ARG A 250 -12.84 4.78 -2.50
C ARG A 250 -11.79 5.58 -1.73
N ARG A 251 -10.60 5.80 -2.31
CA ARG A 251 -9.53 6.62 -1.69
C ARG A 251 -9.97 8.08 -1.56
N LEU A 252 -10.48 8.68 -2.62
CA LEU A 252 -10.98 10.06 -2.60
C LEU A 252 -12.14 10.24 -1.60
N ALA A 253 -13.07 9.29 -1.55
CA ALA A 253 -14.17 9.32 -0.59
C ALA A 253 -13.70 9.17 0.87
N ALA A 254 -12.69 8.32 1.12
CA ALA A 254 -12.10 8.16 2.44
C ALA A 254 -11.36 9.43 2.91
N GLU A 255 -10.61 10.07 2.01
CA GLU A 255 -9.91 11.33 2.28
C GLU A 255 -10.88 12.46 2.60
N LYS A 256 -11.93 12.63 1.79
CA LYS A 256 -12.98 13.63 2.04
C LYS A 256 -13.66 13.43 3.40
N ARG A 257 -13.96 12.18 3.77
CA ARG A 257 -14.53 11.84 5.09
C ARG A 257 -13.57 12.15 6.23
N ARG A 258 -12.25 11.98 6.02
CA ARG A 258 -11.23 12.33 7.02
C ARG A 258 -11.17 13.85 7.24
N GLN A 259 -11.09 14.61 6.15
CA GLN A 259 -11.10 16.08 6.21
C GLN A 259 -12.36 16.63 6.90
N GLU A 260 -13.54 16.07 6.60
CA GLU A 260 -14.80 16.48 7.24
C GLU A 260 -14.83 16.18 8.74
N ARG A 261 -14.28 15.03 9.16
CA ARG A 261 -14.17 14.67 10.58
C ARG A 261 -13.21 15.61 11.32
N GLU A 262 -12.05 15.88 10.75
CA GLU A 262 -11.06 16.80 11.33
C GLU A 262 -11.64 18.21 11.45
N ALA A 263 -12.33 18.71 10.42
CA ALA A 263 -13.01 20.00 10.46
C ALA A 263 -14.11 20.05 11.54
N ARG A 264 -14.89 18.97 11.70
CA ARG A 264 -15.93 18.89 12.73
C ARG A 264 -15.34 18.88 14.14
N VAL A 265 -14.25 18.15 14.37
CA VAL A 265 -13.56 18.10 15.67
C VAL A 265 -13.01 19.49 16.01
N LEU A 266 -12.33 20.14 15.07
CA LEU A 266 -11.80 21.49 15.27
C LEU A 266 -12.91 22.51 15.55
N ALA A 267 -14.04 22.45 14.83
CA ALA A 267 -15.19 23.32 15.08
C ALA A 267 -15.79 23.09 16.48
N GLN A 268 -15.88 21.84 16.93
CA GLN A 268 -16.35 21.52 18.28
C GLN A 268 -15.38 22.00 19.37
N GLN A 269 -14.07 21.91 19.15
CA GLN A 269 -13.07 22.44 20.08
C GLN A 269 -13.19 23.96 20.22
N ARG A 270 -13.25 24.69 19.09
CA ARG A 270 -13.44 26.15 19.10
C ARG A 270 -14.73 26.57 19.80
N ALA A 271 -15.83 25.86 19.56
CA ALA A 271 -17.10 26.14 20.24
C ALA A 271 -17.01 25.93 21.76
N LYS A 272 -16.35 24.86 22.22
CA LYS A 272 -16.13 24.60 23.65
C LYS A 272 -15.21 25.64 24.30
N GLU A 273 -14.15 26.05 23.61
CA GLU A 273 -13.25 27.10 24.09
C GLU A 273 -13.94 28.45 24.21
N GLU A 274 -14.77 28.80 23.22
CA GLU A 274 -15.57 30.02 23.24
C GLU A 274 -16.61 30.00 24.37
N GLU A 275 -17.29 28.88 24.57
CA GLU A 275 -18.23 28.69 25.69
C GLU A 275 -17.51 28.81 27.05
N ALA A 276 -16.35 28.17 27.21
CA ALA A 276 -15.55 28.25 28.42
C ALA A 276 -15.07 29.69 28.69
N ARG A 277 -14.60 30.40 27.66
CA ARG A 277 -14.20 31.81 27.75
C ARG A 277 -15.39 32.69 28.14
N ASN A 278 -16.54 32.50 27.51
CA ASN A 278 -17.75 33.25 27.82
C ASN A 278 -18.22 32.98 29.25
N LYS A 279 -18.14 31.72 29.71
CA LYS A 279 -18.41 31.33 31.10
C LYS A 279 -17.47 32.03 32.09
N GLN A 280 -16.17 32.07 31.82
CA GLN A 280 -15.20 32.77 32.68
C GLN A 280 -15.48 34.28 32.74
N ILE A 281 -15.76 34.91 31.59
CA ILE A 281 -16.14 36.34 31.53
C ILE A 281 -17.43 36.57 32.33
N TYR A 282 -18.42 35.70 32.22
CA TYR A 282 -19.65 35.78 32.99
C TYR A 282 -19.41 35.67 34.50
N LEU A 283 -18.64 34.66 34.94
CA LEU A 283 -18.32 34.43 36.35
C LEU A 283 -17.50 35.58 36.96
N SER A 284 -16.57 36.18 36.21
CA SER A 284 -15.82 37.35 36.66
C SER A 284 -16.71 38.60 36.82
N LYS A 285 -17.68 38.80 35.93
CA LYS A 285 -18.69 39.86 36.07
C LYS A 285 -19.62 39.62 37.27
N LEU A 286 -20.00 38.36 37.52
CA LEU A 286 -20.74 38.00 38.73
C LEU A 286 -19.92 38.30 39.99
N THR A 287 -18.63 37.96 39.99
CA THR A 287 -17.73 38.20 41.13
C THR A 287 -17.62 39.69 41.44
N SER A 288 -17.40 40.54 40.43
CA SER A 288 -17.24 41.99 40.63
C SER A 288 -18.55 42.71 40.97
N GLY A 289 -19.69 42.19 40.51
CA GLY A 289 -21.01 42.75 40.83
C GLY A 289 -21.68 42.17 42.08
N ALA A 290 -21.15 41.08 42.65
CA ALA A 290 -21.73 40.42 43.82
C ALA A 290 -21.66 41.34 45.05
N ARG A 291 -22.82 41.55 45.69
CA ARG A 291 -22.91 42.28 46.95
C ARG A 291 -23.13 41.30 48.08
N LEU A 292 -22.21 41.27 49.05
CA LEU A 292 -22.31 40.38 50.19
C LEU A 292 -22.61 41.18 51.45
N GLY A 293 -23.46 40.61 52.29
CA GLY A 293 -23.83 41.15 53.59
C GLY A 293 -23.82 40.07 54.64
N ALA A 294 -23.85 40.51 55.90
CA ALA A 294 -24.02 39.62 57.03
C ALA A 294 -25.20 40.05 57.88
N ARG A 295 -25.85 39.08 58.52
CA ARG A 295 -26.96 39.33 59.44
C ARG A 295 -26.98 38.33 60.57
N SER A 296 -27.72 38.67 61.62
CA SER A 296 -28.02 37.72 62.70
C SER A 296 -29.35 37.05 62.42
N CYS A 297 -29.36 35.72 62.41
CA CYS A 297 -30.53 34.88 62.24
C CYS A 297 -30.61 33.93 63.43
N TYR A 298 -31.65 34.07 64.27
CA TYR A 298 -31.86 33.22 65.45
C TYR A 298 -30.65 33.13 66.41
N GLY A 299 -29.88 34.21 66.52
CA GLY A 299 -28.68 34.27 67.36
C GLY A 299 -27.39 33.83 66.66
N GLU A 300 -27.48 33.29 65.45
CA GLU A 300 -26.32 32.89 64.63
C GLU A 300 -25.96 33.97 63.61
N LYS A 301 -24.68 34.07 63.26
CA LYS A 301 -24.19 35.01 62.25
C LYS A 301 -24.18 34.33 60.89
N HIS A 302 -24.92 34.86 59.93
CA HIS A 302 -25.05 34.32 58.59
C HIS A 302 -24.59 35.34 57.54
N VAL A 303 -23.94 34.85 56.49
CA VAL A 303 -23.59 35.63 55.30
C VAL A 303 -24.58 35.31 54.19
N PHE A 304 -24.98 36.34 53.46
CA PHE A 304 -25.83 36.24 52.27
C PHE A 304 -25.22 37.03 51.12
N ALA A 305 -25.56 36.65 49.88
CA ALA A 305 -25.16 37.35 48.67
C ALA A 305 -26.38 37.86 47.90
N THR A 306 -26.17 38.92 47.12
CA THR A 306 -27.06 39.40 46.06
C THR A 306 -26.24 39.47 44.79
N LEU A 307 -26.61 38.67 43.79
CA LEU A 307 -25.91 38.63 42.51
C LEU A 307 -26.53 39.61 41.51
N PRO A 308 -25.72 40.25 40.64
CA PRO A 308 -26.25 41.06 39.57
C PRO A 308 -26.96 40.17 38.54
N VAL A 309 -28.06 40.66 37.97
CA VAL A 309 -28.78 39.96 36.91
C VAL A 309 -28.09 40.23 35.57
N ILE A 310 -27.29 39.27 35.09
CA ILE A 310 -26.55 39.36 33.83
C ILE A 310 -27.22 38.43 32.80
N LYS A 311 -27.60 38.96 31.63
CA LYS A 311 -28.18 38.18 30.52
C LYS A 311 -27.18 38.02 29.36
N PRO A 312 -27.12 36.86 28.68
CA PRO A 312 -27.83 35.61 28.99
C PRO A 312 -27.25 34.92 30.23
N GLU A 313 -28.07 34.08 30.88
CA GLU A 313 -27.65 33.27 32.02
C GLU A 313 -26.89 32.04 31.49
N LEU A 314 -25.59 31.92 31.84
CA LEU A 314 -24.72 30.83 31.39
C LEU A 314 -24.59 29.68 32.41
N VAL A 315 -25.02 29.90 33.66
CA VAL A 315 -24.98 28.91 34.73
C VAL A 315 -26.23 29.07 35.58
N SER A 316 -26.85 27.94 35.98
CA SER A 316 -28.10 27.94 36.75
C SER A 316 -27.91 28.16 38.25
N CYS A 317 -26.70 27.91 38.78
CA CYS A 317 -26.33 28.25 40.14
C CYS A 317 -24.83 28.51 40.24
N VAL A 318 -24.42 29.19 41.32
CA VAL A 318 -23.01 29.50 41.56
C VAL A 318 -22.60 29.27 43.01
N ASN A 319 -21.31 28.96 43.19
CA ASN A 319 -20.64 28.94 44.47
C ASN A 319 -19.92 30.28 44.66
N VAL A 320 -20.28 31.04 45.69
CA VAL A 320 -19.66 32.32 45.99
C VAL A 320 -18.68 32.14 47.14
N ASN A 321 -17.39 32.13 46.82
CA ASN A 321 -16.33 32.17 47.81
C ASN A 321 -16.25 33.58 48.41
N PHE A 322 -16.18 33.69 49.72
CA PHE A 322 -16.16 34.97 50.41
C PHE A 322 -15.15 35.01 51.55
N SER A 323 -14.77 36.24 51.92
CA SER A 323 -13.95 36.53 53.09
C SER A 323 -14.68 37.52 54.00
N VAL A 324 -14.52 37.33 55.31
CA VAL A 324 -15.10 38.18 56.35
C VAL A 324 -13.98 38.89 57.10
N GLN A 325 -14.10 40.21 57.21
CA GLN A 325 -13.25 41.09 58.00
C GLN A 325 -14.11 41.85 59.02
N CYS A 326 -13.62 42.05 60.24
CA CYS A 326 -14.23 43.03 61.14
C CYS A 326 -13.69 44.42 60.79
N SER A 327 -14.55 45.45 60.82
CA SER A 327 -14.15 46.82 60.49
C SER A 327 -12.99 47.38 61.32
N SER A 328 -12.79 46.86 62.54
CA SER A 328 -11.78 47.34 63.49
C SER A 328 -10.44 46.60 63.48
N THR A 329 -10.40 45.33 63.06
CA THR A 329 -9.20 44.51 63.26
C THR A 329 -8.26 44.43 62.07
N GLY A 330 -8.72 44.61 60.82
CA GLY A 330 -7.85 44.67 59.63
C GLY A 330 -7.66 43.36 58.85
N PRO A 331 -7.18 42.23 59.41
CA PRO A 331 -6.97 41.02 58.64
C PRO A 331 -8.28 40.24 58.42
N VAL A 332 -8.25 39.36 57.42
CA VAL A 332 -9.33 38.39 57.15
C VAL A 332 -9.47 37.46 58.36
N VAL A 333 -10.68 37.41 58.93
CA VAL A 333 -10.97 36.61 60.12
C VAL A 333 -11.56 35.24 59.73
N HIS A 334 -12.24 35.16 58.59
CA HIS A 334 -12.83 33.90 58.11
C HIS A 334 -12.96 33.87 56.58
N ARG A 335 -12.90 32.68 55.99
CA ARG A 335 -13.20 32.40 54.58
C ARG A 335 -14.24 31.29 54.50
N GLY A 336 -15.22 31.45 53.62
CA GLY A 336 -16.32 30.52 53.45
C GLY A 336 -16.83 30.48 52.02
N VAL A 337 -17.80 29.60 51.76
CA VAL A 337 -18.41 29.41 50.44
C VAL A 337 -19.92 29.34 50.59
N LEU A 338 -20.65 30.25 49.92
CA LEU A 338 -22.09 30.11 49.72
C LEU A 338 -22.30 29.10 48.60
N ARG A 339 -22.75 27.88 48.93
CA ARG A 339 -22.92 26.80 47.95
C ARG A 339 -24.27 26.90 47.26
N ASN A 340 -24.31 26.57 45.96
CA ASN A 340 -25.53 26.48 45.15
C ASN A 340 -26.42 27.73 45.21
N HIS A 341 -25.82 28.92 45.27
CA HIS A 341 -26.55 30.17 45.38
C HIS A 341 -27.31 30.48 44.08
N VAL A 342 -28.62 30.67 44.17
CA VAL A 342 -29.54 30.90 43.05
C VAL A 342 -30.28 32.24 43.16
N ASN A 343 -29.65 33.28 43.70
CA ASN A 343 -30.20 34.66 43.78
C ASN A 343 -31.67 34.76 44.25
N MET A 344 -32.15 33.78 45.03
CA MET A 344 -33.52 33.75 45.53
C MET A 344 -33.56 34.47 46.89
N ASN A 345 -34.35 35.54 46.96
CA ASN A 345 -34.66 36.29 48.19
C ASN A 345 -33.43 36.67 49.03
N ALA A 346 -32.53 37.45 48.43
CA ALA A 346 -31.41 38.06 49.16
C ALA A 346 -31.93 38.89 50.35
N GLY A 347 -31.61 38.45 51.57
CA GLY A 347 -32.03 39.13 52.80
C GLY A 347 -33.12 38.41 53.60
N SER A 348 -33.37 37.13 53.33
CA SER A 348 -34.13 36.20 54.19
C SER A 348 -33.17 35.41 55.11
N CYS A 349 -33.63 34.94 56.28
CA CYS A 349 -32.89 33.96 57.11
C CYS A 349 -33.10 32.52 56.64
N PHE A 350 -33.97 32.34 55.64
CA PHE A 350 -34.27 31.10 54.95
C PHE A 350 -33.81 31.24 53.51
N GLY A 351 -32.80 30.48 53.10
CA GLY A 351 -32.26 30.50 51.73
C GLY A 351 -30.77 30.18 51.69
N ASP A 352 -30.12 30.64 50.62
CA ASP A 352 -28.71 30.41 50.31
C ASP A 352 -27.78 31.27 51.19
N THR A 353 -27.83 31.03 52.51
CA THR A 353 -26.95 31.66 53.50
C THR A 353 -25.95 30.65 54.05
N THR A 354 -24.81 31.13 54.53
CA THR A 354 -23.82 30.29 55.21
C THR A 354 -23.50 30.85 56.58
N GLN A 355 -23.54 29.97 57.58
CA GLN A 355 -23.21 30.30 58.96
C GLN A 355 -21.71 30.60 59.08
N VAL A 356 -21.40 31.68 59.80
CA VAL A 356 -20.04 32.06 60.16
C VAL A 356 -19.78 31.64 61.61
N PRO A 357 -18.56 31.13 61.95
CA PRO A 357 -18.24 30.73 63.31
C PRO A 357 -18.54 31.81 64.34
N SER A 358 -19.16 31.42 65.44
CA SER A 358 -19.50 32.32 66.56
C SER A 358 -18.26 32.89 67.27
N SER A 359 -17.09 32.26 67.09
CA SER A 359 -15.80 32.69 67.64
C SER A 359 -15.30 34.06 67.13
N ILE A 360 -15.88 34.59 66.05
CA ILE A 360 -15.55 35.94 65.56
C ILE A 360 -16.15 36.97 66.52
N ALA A 361 -15.30 37.76 67.18
CA ALA A 361 -15.72 38.67 68.26
C ALA A 361 -16.71 39.77 67.82
N CYS A 362 -16.61 40.29 66.59
CA CYS A 362 -17.45 41.41 66.16
C CYS A 362 -18.90 40.96 65.82
N PRO A 363 -19.91 41.82 66.03
CA PRO A 363 -21.29 41.54 65.63
C PRO A 363 -21.45 41.51 64.11
N ALA A 364 -22.45 40.80 63.59
CA ALA A 364 -22.69 40.66 62.15
C ALA A 364 -22.81 42.00 61.40
N LYS A 365 -23.33 43.06 62.05
CA LYS A 365 -23.44 44.42 61.50
C LYS A 365 -22.07 45.08 61.21
N GLN A 366 -20.99 44.59 61.82
CA GLN A 366 -19.62 45.10 61.63
C GLN A 366 -18.80 44.24 60.67
N PHE A 367 -19.40 43.19 60.08
CA PHE A 367 -18.72 42.37 59.08
C PHE A 367 -18.61 43.14 57.76
N VAL A 368 -17.39 43.28 57.26
CA VAL A 368 -17.09 43.63 55.89
C VAL A 368 -16.89 42.32 55.14
N VAL A 369 -17.88 41.93 54.33
CA VAL A 369 -17.85 40.70 53.55
C VAL A 369 -17.49 41.02 52.11
N ARG A 370 -16.48 40.33 51.56
CA ARG A 370 -16.06 40.50 50.16
C ARG A 370 -16.10 39.17 49.43
N ALA A 371 -16.66 39.17 48.22
CA ALA A 371 -16.50 38.05 47.29
C ALA A 371 -15.03 37.91 46.91
N THR A 372 -14.51 36.68 46.95
CA THR A 372 -13.15 36.36 46.51
C THR A 372 -13.14 35.70 45.14
N SER A 373 -14.10 34.80 44.88
CA SER A 373 -14.32 34.19 43.56
C SER A 373 -15.76 33.69 43.45
N VAL A 374 -16.28 33.63 42.23
CA VAL A 374 -17.55 32.97 41.92
C VAL A 374 -17.27 31.87 40.92
N GLU A 375 -17.72 30.67 41.25
CA GLU A 375 -17.59 29.47 40.43
C GLU A 375 -18.97 28.95 40.05
N GLY A 376 -19.09 28.29 38.90
CA GLY A 376 -20.31 27.53 38.63
C GLY A 376 -20.47 26.40 39.65
N CYS A 377 -21.72 26.06 39.96
CA CYS A 377 -21.99 24.66 40.23
C CYS A 377 -21.62 23.81 38.99
#